data_AF-A0AAW4VCW0-F1
#
_entry.id   AF-A0AAW4VCW0-F1
#
_cell.length_a   1.000
_cell.length_b   1.000
_cell.length_c   1.000
_cell.angle_alpha   90.00
_cell.angle_beta   90.00
_cell.angle_gamma   90.00
#
_symmetry.space_group_name_H-M   'P 1'
#
loop_
_entity.id
_entity.type
_entity.pdbx_description
1 polymer ?
#
loop_
_entity_poly.entity_id
_entity_poly.type
_entity_poly.pdbx_seq_one_letter_code
_entity_poly.pdbx_strand_id
1 'polypeptide(L)' 'MTERELFDCLGKNVKIIFKDGQILEGFCEGFDTENDNAPRKASIDIRQKNSSHCVVAFADEIEKIELTDN' A
#
# COMPACT_ATOMS: atom_id res chain seq x y z
N MET A 1 -8.35 5.45 -4.23
CA MET A 1 -7.29 4.66 -4.89
C MET A 1 -7.92 3.60 -5.76
N THR A 2 -7.44 3.41 -6.99
CA THR A 2 -7.84 2.32 -7.89
C THR A 2 -6.88 1.13 -7.77
N GLU A 3 -7.32 -0.06 -8.19
CA GLU A 3 -6.44 -1.24 -8.24
C GLU A 3 -5.22 -1.03 -9.15
N ARG A 4 -5.39 -0.26 -10.24
CA ARG A 4 -4.27 0.02 -11.14
C ARG A 4 -3.19 0.86 -10.47
N GLU A 5 -3.58 1.91 -9.73
CA GLU A 5 -2.64 2.75 -8.98
C GLU A 5 -1.90 1.95 -7.91
N LEU A 6 -2.59 1.01 -7.24
CA LEU A 6 -1.97 0.08 -6.29
C LEU A 6 -0.98 -0.86 -6.97
N PHE A 7 -1.38 -1.49 -8.08
CA PHE A 7 -0.53 -2.39 -8.84
C PHE A 7 0.74 -1.70 -9.36
N ASP A 8 0.64 -0.45 -9.81
CA ASP A 8 1.79 0.33 -10.28
C ASP A 8 2.80 0.64 -9.14
N CYS A 9 2.45 0.40 -7.88
CA CYS A 9 3.36 0.51 -6.72
C CYS A 9 4.17 -0.76 -6.46
N LEU A 10 3.78 -1.91 -7.00
CA LEU A 10 4.42 -3.20 -6.71
C LEU A 10 5.93 -3.17 -7.05
N GLY A 11 6.75 -3.58 -6.09
CA GLY A 11 8.20 -3.61 -6.23
C GLY A 11 8.89 -2.25 -6.07
N LYS A 12 8.20 -1.22 -5.56
CA LYS A 12 8.73 0.14 -5.38
C LYS A 12 8.71 0.55 -3.90
N ASN A 13 9.57 1.51 -3.56
CA ASN A 13 9.47 2.20 -2.28
C ASN A 13 8.40 3.29 -2.40
N VAL A 14 7.54 3.32 -1.38
CA VAL A 14 6.37 4.19 -1.35
C VAL A 14 6.25 4.88 -0.01
N LYS A 15 5.68 6.07 -0.06
CA LYS A 15 5.12 6.78 1.07
C LYS A 15 3.61 6.86 0.89
N ILE A 16 2.88 6.27 1.82
CA ILE A 16 1.43 6.23 1.86
C ILE A 16 0.95 7.29 2.86
N ILE A 17 0.00 8.11 2.41
CA ILE A 17 -0.74 9.04 3.26
C ILE A 17 -2.16 8.49 3.34
N PHE A 18 -2.59 8.13 4.55
CA PHE A 18 -3.94 7.65 4.83
C PHE A 18 -4.89 8.83 5.04
N LYS A 19 -6.19 8.59 4.82
CA LYS A 19 -7.26 9.59 4.96
C LYS A 19 -7.41 10.14 6.39
N ASP A 20 -6.89 9.43 7.38
CA ASP A 20 -6.86 9.88 8.78
C ASP A 20 -5.60 10.69 9.13
N GLY A 21 -4.72 10.92 8.15
CA GLY A 21 -3.47 11.66 8.30
C GLY A 21 -2.28 10.81 8.73
N GLN A 22 -2.44 9.50 8.96
CA GLN A 22 -1.31 8.62 9.22
C GLN A 22 -0.40 8.49 7.98
N ILE A 23 0.88 8.28 8.23
CA ILE A 23 1.90 8.11 7.18
C ILE A 23 2.59 6.76 7.38
N LEU A 24 2.70 5.99 6.29
CA LEU A 24 3.42 4.72 6.25
C LEU A 24 4.43 4.73 5.09
N GLU A 25 5.69 4.50 5.42
CA GLU A 25 6.79 4.42 4.44
C GLU A 25 7.38 3.01 4.42
N GLY A 26 7.62 2.49 3.23
CA GLY A 26 8.23 1.17 3.06
C GLY A 26 8.28 0.67 1.62
N PHE A 27 8.68 -0.58 1.46
CA PHE A 27 8.74 -1.26 0.18
C PHE A 27 7.44 -2.02 -0.06
N CYS A 28 6.79 -1.76 -1.20
CA CYS A 28 5.59 -2.48 -1.61
C CYS A 28 5.98 -3.86 -2.19
N GLU A 29 5.63 -4.93 -1.48
CA GLU A 29 6.01 -6.31 -1.87
C GLU A 29 4.82 -7.18 -2.30
N GLY A 30 3.59 -6.76 -2.00
CA GLY A 30 2.38 -7.49 -2.31
C GLY A 30 1.26 -6.57 -2.82
N PHE A 31 0.37 -7.15 -3.61
CA PHE A 31 -0.84 -6.51 -4.11
C PHE A 31 -1.95 -7.58 -4.19
N ASP A 32 -3.08 -7.30 -3.55
CA ASP A 32 -4.27 -8.15 -3.56
C ASP A 32 -5.44 -7.40 -4.19
N THR A 33 -6.18 -8.06 -5.09
CA THR A 33 -7.36 -7.48 -5.72
C THR A 33 -8.55 -7.45 -4.76
N GLU A 34 -9.61 -6.69 -5.08
CA GLU A 34 -10.85 -6.69 -4.29
C GLU A 34 -11.48 -8.09 -4.21
N ASN A 35 -11.29 -8.93 -5.24
CA ASN A 35 -11.78 -10.31 -5.23
C ASN A 35 -11.01 -11.19 -4.24
N ASP A 36 -9.69 -11.00 -4.13
CA ASP A 36 -8.84 -11.75 -3.20
C ASP A 36 -9.12 -11.32 -1.74
N ASN A 37 -9.43 -10.05 -1.54
CA ASN A 37 -9.63 -9.42 -0.22
C ASN A 37 -11.08 -9.42 0.28
N ALA A 38 -12.03 -10.02 -0.44
CA ALA A 38 -13.45 -9.89 -0.11
C ALA A 38 -13.74 -10.26 1.37
N PRO A 39 -14.44 -9.39 2.14
CA PRO A 39 -15.27 -8.26 1.69
C PRO A 39 -14.55 -6.89 1.64
N ARG A 40 -13.23 -6.85 1.83
CA ARG A 40 -12.44 -5.61 1.83
C ARG A 40 -12.09 -5.19 0.41
N LYS A 41 -11.71 -3.91 0.26
CA LYS A 41 -11.15 -3.39 -0.99
C LYS A 41 -9.76 -3.97 -1.26
N ALA A 42 -9.27 -3.81 -2.49
CA ALA A 42 -7.91 -4.13 -2.86
C ALA A 42 -6.87 -3.49 -1.91
N SER A 43 -5.70 -4.10 -1.78
CA SER A 43 -4.66 -3.63 -0.86
C SER A 43 -3.25 -3.78 -1.44
N ILE A 44 -2.30 -3.14 -0.78
CA ILE A 44 -0.87 -3.37 -0.97
C ILE A 44 -0.20 -3.71 0.36
N ASP A 45 0.82 -4.56 0.30
CA ASP A 45 1.60 -4.99 1.46
C ASP A 45 2.90 -4.20 1.54
N ILE A 46 3.05 -3.45 2.64
CA ILE A 46 4.20 -2.58 2.85
C ILE A 46 5.13 -3.16 3.90
N ARG A 47 6.32 -3.54 3.47
CA ARG A 47 7.40 -3.91 4.37
C ARG A 47 8.16 -2.66 4.83
N GLN A 48 8.04 -2.35 6.11
CA GLN A 48 8.75 -1.23 6.73
C GLN A 48 10.25 -1.55 6.90
N LYS A 49 11.08 -0.51 6.85
CA LYS A 49 12.52 -0.65 7.08
C LYS A 49 12.77 -1.23 8.48
N ASN A 50 13.58 -2.29 8.56
CA ASN A 50 13.92 -3.02 9.80
C ASN A 50 12.75 -3.77 10.46
N SER A 51 11.64 -3.99 9.75
CA SER A 51 10.53 -4.85 10.20
C SER A 51 10.51 -6.14 9.37
N SER A 52 10.30 -7.27 10.04
CA SER A 52 9.96 -8.54 9.39
C SER A 52 8.46 -8.67 9.10
N HIS A 53 7.66 -7.72 9.59
CA HIS A 53 6.21 -7.69 9.38
C HIS A 53 5.83 -6.68 8.32
N CYS A 54 4.86 -7.07 7.50
CA CYS A 54 4.23 -6.21 6.51
C CYS A 54 2.95 -5.61 7.07
N VAL A 55 2.70 -4.37 6.68
CA VAL A 55 1.47 -3.65 6.99
C VAL A 55 0.63 -3.62 5.73
N VAL A 56 -0.61 -4.10 5.82
CA VAL A 56 -1.58 -4.07 4.72
C VAL A 56 -2.22 -2.70 4.68
N ALA A 57 -2.17 -2.02 3.53
CA ALA A 57 -2.83 -0.74 3.30
C ALA A 57 -3.98 -0.90 2.29
N PHE A 58 -5.22 -0.69 2.74
CA PHE A 58 -6.41 -0.89 1.90
C PHE A 58 -6.76 0.34 1.06
N ALA A 59 -7.22 0.13 -0.18
CA ALA A 59 -7.49 1.17 -1.16
C ALA A 59 -8.47 2.26 -0.68
N ASP A 60 -9.41 1.90 0.20
CA ASP A 60 -10.41 2.79 0.77
C ASP A 60 -9.89 3.62 1.95
N GLU A 61 -8.75 3.25 2.54
CA GLU A 61 -8.11 3.98 3.64
C GLU A 61 -7.04 4.95 3.12
N ILE A 62 -6.49 4.69 1.92
CA ILE A 62 -5.42 5.49 1.34
C ILE A 62 -5.98 6.77 0.68
N GLU A 63 -5.37 7.89 1.01
CA GLU A 63 -5.60 9.18 0.36
C GLU A 63 -4.65 9.39 -0.82
N LYS A 64 -3.35 9.16 -0.61
CA LYS A 64 -2.30 9.40 -1.61
C LYS A 64 -1.14 8.42 -1.46
N ILE A 65 -0.51 8.09 -2.58
CA ILE A 65 0.77 7.36 -2.62
C ILE A 65 1.80 8.20 -3.37
N GLU A 66 3.00 8.30 -2.80
CA GLU A 66 4.16 8.93 -3.41
C GLU A 66 5.23 7.85 -3.64
N LEU A 67 5.72 7.73 -4.88
CA LEU A 67 6.88 6.90 -5.16
C LEU A 67 8.13 7.60 -4.63
N THR A 68 8.97 6.87 -3.89
CA THR A 68 10.21 7.41 -3.34
C THR A 68 11.40 6.72 -3.98
N ASP A 69 12.34 7.51 -4.47
CA ASP A 69 13.64 7.00 -4.90
C ASP A 69 14.44 6.67 -3.64
N ASN A 70 14.65 5.38 -3.37
CA ASN A 70 15.64 4.95 -2.37
C ASN A 70 17.04 5.01 -2.96
#